data_AF-A0A5K7S8V0-F1
#
_entry.id   AF-A0A5K7S8V0-F1
#
_cell.length_a   1.000
_cell.length_b   1.000
_cell.length_c   1.000
_cell.angle_alpha   90.00
_cell.angle_beta   90.00
_cell.angle_gamma   90.00
#
_symmetry.space_group_name_H-M   'P 1'
#
loop_
_entity.id
_entity.type
_entity.pdbx_description
1 polymer ?
#
loop_
_entity_poly.entity_id
_entity_poly.type
_entity_poly.pdbx_seq_one_letter_code
_entity_poly.pdbx_strand_id
1 'polypeptide(L)'
;MPRRKQYKISARQTAIYDVIVAELQQNPELADYDMGTIEISIKKKITPRIQNIDLAIANLKRYIAINREHIQTINGEMIVSKKEIARMLKISRPTLDKWIREEFVTPVQSSVLKGAIIFPPDQILKQLQNKKSKK
;
A
#
# COMPACT_ATOMS: atom_id res chain seq x y z
N MET A 1 2.11 -12.62 14.30
CA MET A 1 1.44 -11.46 13.66
C MET A 1 0.07 -11.25 14.31
N PRO A 2 -0.36 -10.01 14.59
CA PRO A 2 -1.68 -9.77 15.19
C PRO A 2 -2.79 -10.28 14.25
N ARG A 3 -3.69 -11.12 14.76
CA ARG A 3 -4.83 -11.61 13.97
C ARG A 3 -5.77 -10.43 13.69
N ARG A 4 -6.02 -10.18 12.40
CA ARG A 4 -6.99 -9.16 11.94
C ARG A 4 -8.35 -9.51 12.54
N LYS A 5 -9.01 -8.55 13.18
CA LYS A 5 -10.38 -8.74 13.69
C LYS A 5 -11.26 -9.23 12.54
N GLN A 6 -11.93 -10.35 12.76
CA GLN A 6 -12.84 -10.98 11.82
C GLN A 6 -14.22 -11.05 12.45
N TYR A 7 -15.23 -10.76 11.65
CA TYR A 7 -16.61 -11.02 11.98
C TYR A 7 -17.00 -12.31 11.24
N LYS A 8 -17.58 -13.26 11.96
CA LYS A 8 -18.02 -14.54 11.42
C LYS A 8 -19.52 -14.65 11.60
N ILE A 9 -20.21 -15.05 10.55
CA ILE A 9 -21.62 -15.42 10.60
C ILE A 9 -21.80 -16.74 9.89
N SER A 10 -22.77 -17.54 10.35
CA SER A 10 -23.17 -18.73 9.61
C SER A 10 -23.95 -18.30 8.37
N ALA A 11 -23.64 -18.88 7.21
CA ALA A 11 -24.38 -18.59 5.98
C ALA A 11 -25.86 -18.98 6.11
N ARG A 12 -26.19 -19.97 6.96
CA ARG A 12 -27.58 -20.37 7.27
C ARG A 12 -28.44 -19.26 7.86
N GLN A 13 -27.81 -18.24 8.46
CA GLN A 13 -28.51 -17.09 9.02
C GLN A 13 -28.84 -16.04 7.95
N THR A 14 -28.43 -16.26 6.70
CA THR A 14 -28.68 -15.33 5.58
C THR A 14 -29.85 -15.83 4.73
N ALA A 15 -30.66 -14.90 4.22
CA ALA A 15 -31.78 -15.22 3.33
C ALA A 15 -31.36 -15.81 1.97
N ILE A 16 -30.06 -15.81 1.67
CA ILE A 16 -29.48 -16.27 0.41
C ILE A 16 -28.75 -17.61 0.56
N TYR A 17 -28.89 -18.30 1.69
CA TYR A 17 -28.20 -19.56 1.96
C TYR A 17 -28.40 -20.59 0.85
N ASP A 18 -29.65 -20.80 0.41
CA ASP A 18 -29.97 -21.80 -0.62
C ASP A 18 -29.31 -21.48 -1.96
N VAL A 19 -29.19 -20.20 -2.30
CA VAL A 19 -28.50 -19.72 -3.51
C VAL A 19 -27.00 -20.01 -3.41
N ILE A 20 -26.39 -19.73 -2.26
CA ILE A 20 -24.97 -20.00 -2.01
C ILE A 20 -24.69 -21.51 -2.10
N VAL A 21 -25.55 -22.35 -1.51
CA VAL A 21 -25.40 -23.81 -1.56
C VAL A 21 -25.52 -24.32 -3.00
N ALA A 22 -26.51 -23.85 -3.76
CA ALA A 22 -26.70 -24.26 -5.15
C ALA A 22 -25.51 -23.89 -6.04
N GLU A 23 -24.88 -22.73 -5.81
CA GLU A 23 -23.66 -22.32 -6.52
C GLU A 23 -22.46 -23.19 -6.13
N LEU A 24 -22.26 -23.44 -4.85
CA LEU A 24 -21.13 -24.24 -4.35
C LEU A 24 -21.23 -25.72 -4.75
N GLN A 25 -22.44 -26.27 -4.88
CA GLN A 25 -22.66 -27.66 -5.34
C GLN A 25 -22.28 -27.90 -6.80
N GLN A 26 -22.21 -26.86 -7.63
CA GLN A 26 -21.71 -26.98 -9.01
C GLN A 26 -20.20 -27.18 -9.07
N ASN A 27 -19.48 -26.92 -7.98
CA ASN A 27 -18.05 -27.11 -7.92
C ASN A 27 -17.71 -28.57 -7.53
N PRO A 28 -17.10 -29.37 -8.43
CA PRO A 28 -16.78 -30.77 -8.16
C PRO A 28 -15.76 -30.94 -7.02
N GLU A 29 -14.95 -29.92 -6.71
CA GLU A 29 -14.01 -29.96 -5.58
C GLU A 29 -14.71 -29.95 -4.22
N LEU A 30 -15.99 -29.54 -4.18
CA LEU A 30 -16.77 -29.43 -2.95
C LEU A 30 -17.77 -30.58 -2.75
N ALA A 31 -17.73 -31.60 -3.61
CA ALA A 31 -18.71 -32.71 -3.60
C ALA A 31 -18.76 -33.48 -2.26
N ASP A 32 -17.62 -33.60 -1.58
CA ASP A 32 -17.48 -34.32 -0.31
C ASP A 32 -17.55 -33.42 0.94
N TYR A 33 -17.84 -32.12 0.76
CA TYR A 33 -17.84 -31.13 1.84
C TYR A 33 -19.24 -30.88 2.41
N ASP A 34 -19.32 -30.66 3.74
CA ASP A 34 -20.57 -30.35 4.42
C ASP A 34 -21.01 -28.89 4.19
N MET A 35 -21.95 -28.72 3.27
CA MET A 35 -22.61 -27.44 2.96
C MET A 35 -23.37 -26.84 4.16
N GLY A 36 -23.66 -27.64 5.17
CA GLY A 36 -24.28 -27.19 6.42
C GLY A 36 -23.40 -26.31 7.30
N THR A 37 -22.09 -26.32 7.06
CA THR A 37 -21.09 -25.65 7.91
C THR A 37 -20.53 -24.36 7.31
N ILE A 38 -21.14 -23.85 6.23
CA ILE A 38 -20.66 -22.65 5.53
C ILE A 38 -20.61 -21.45 6.50
N GLU A 39 -19.41 -20.91 6.70
CA GLU A 39 -19.15 -19.67 7.43
C GLU A 39 -18.80 -18.54 6.47
N ILE A 40 -19.51 -17.42 6.59
CA ILE A 40 -19.12 -16.17 5.92
C ILE A 40 -18.25 -15.38 6.89
N SER A 41 -17.01 -15.10 6.48
CA SER A 41 -16.06 -14.34 7.27
C SER A 41 -15.73 -12.99 6.62
N ILE A 42 -15.95 -11.91 7.38
CA ILE A 42 -15.63 -10.54 6.95
C ILE A 42 -14.48 -10.02 7.81
N LYS A 43 -13.34 -9.73 7.17
CA LYS A 43 -12.15 -9.21 7.86
C LYS A 43 -12.22 -7.68 7.94
N LYS A 44 -12.12 -7.10 9.15
CA LYS A 44 -12.17 -5.64 9.38
C LYS A 44 -11.13 -4.90 8.54
N LYS A 45 -11.50 -3.93 7.70
CA LYS A 45 -10.54 -3.14 6.91
C LYS A 45 -9.40 -2.63 7.79
N ILE A 46 -8.16 -2.97 7.42
CA ILE A 46 -6.98 -2.38 8.07
C ILE A 46 -6.79 -1.03 7.38
N THR A 47 -6.86 0.06 8.14
CA THR A 47 -6.33 1.33 7.65
C THR A 47 -4.82 1.21 7.66
N PRO A 48 -4.16 1.19 6.50
CA PRO A 48 -2.72 1.10 6.46
C PRO A 48 -2.17 2.35 7.18
N ARG A 49 -1.10 2.17 7.93
CA ARG A 49 -0.40 3.26 8.61
C ARG A 49 1.08 3.15 8.33
N ILE A 50 1.71 4.29 8.12
CA ILE A 50 3.16 4.39 8.04
C ILE A 50 3.70 4.41 9.47
N GLN A 51 4.50 3.41 9.82
CA GLN A 51 5.28 3.44 11.07
C GLN A 51 6.41 4.46 10.91
N ASN A 52 6.64 5.28 11.94
CA ASN A 52 7.73 6.26 11.99
C ASN A 52 7.76 7.25 10.81
N ILE A 53 6.59 7.73 10.38
CA ILE A 53 6.46 8.72 9.30
C ILE A 53 7.30 9.98 9.58
N ASP A 54 7.39 10.41 10.84
CA ASP A 54 8.16 11.58 11.25
C ASP A 54 9.66 11.41 11.00
N LEU A 55 10.19 10.23 11.30
CA LEU A 55 11.59 9.91 11.05
C LEU A 55 11.89 9.88 9.55
N ALA A 56 10.99 9.30 8.75
CA ALA A 56 11.14 9.27 7.30
C ALA A 56 11.11 10.68 6.68
N ILE A 57 10.19 11.54 7.14
CA ILE A 57 10.11 12.96 6.74
C ILE A 57 11.39 13.69 7.14
N ALA A 58 11.88 13.51 8.36
CA ALA A 58 13.09 14.17 8.84
C ALA A 58 14.34 13.73 8.05
N ASN A 59 14.47 12.43 7.76
CA ASN A 59 15.55 11.90 6.93
C ASN A 59 15.53 12.49 5.52
N LEU A 60 14.35 12.55 4.90
CA LEU A 60 14.21 13.10 3.55
C LEU A 60 14.52 14.60 3.52
N LYS A 61 14.00 15.38 4.47
CA LYS A 61 14.33 16.82 4.60
C LYS A 61 15.83 17.03 4.76
N ARG A 62 16.47 16.29 5.66
CA ARG A 62 17.91 16.37 5.90
C ARG A 62 18.70 16.02 4.65
N TYR A 63 18.28 14.98 3.92
CA TYR A 63 18.94 14.58 2.69
C TYR A 63 18.85 15.65 1.61
N ILE A 64 17.65 16.22 1.40
CA ILE A 64 17.44 17.32 0.44
C ILE A 64 18.27 18.54 0.82
N ALA A 65 18.33 18.90 2.11
CA ALA A 65 19.09 20.05 2.57
C ALA A 65 20.62 19.91 2.37
N ILE A 66 21.16 18.70 2.54
CA ILE A 66 22.61 18.45 2.45
C ILE A 66 23.03 18.17 1.00
N ASN A 67 22.24 17.41 0.24
CA ASN A 67 22.65 16.85 -1.05
C ASN A 67 21.91 17.47 -2.23
N ARG A 68 21.33 18.67 -2.08
CA ARG A 68 20.50 19.31 -3.12
C ARG A 68 21.20 19.37 -4.48
N GLU A 69 22.48 19.71 -4.48
CA GLU A 69 23.31 19.84 -5.69
C GLU A 69 23.69 18.50 -6.33
N HIS A 70 23.62 17.41 -5.56
CA HIS A 70 23.96 16.06 -6.02
C HIS A 70 22.74 15.29 -6.57
N ILE A 71 21.54 15.85 -6.46
CA ILE A 71 20.33 15.24 -7.01
C ILE A 71 20.18 15.71 -8.46
N GLN A 72 20.23 14.75 -9.38
CA GLN A 72 20.05 15.01 -10.81
C GLN A 72 18.70 15.66 -11.04
N THR A 73 18.74 16.90 -11.52
CA THR A 73 17.55 17.69 -11.84
C THR A 73 17.60 18.01 -13.33
N ILE A 74 16.61 17.55 -14.10
CA ILE A 74 16.50 17.86 -15.52
C ILE A 74 15.18 18.58 -15.76
N ASN A 75 15.23 19.78 -16.35
CA ASN A 75 14.04 20.64 -16.57
C ASN A 75 13.18 20.86 -15.31
N GLY A 76 13.81 20.94 -14.14
CA GLY A 76 13.12 21.09 -12.85
C GLY A 76 12.56 19.80 -12.26
N GLU A 77 12.67 18.66 -12.94
CA GLU A 77 12.32 17.33 -12.40
C GLU A 77 13.52 16.71 -11.70
N MET A 78 13.39 16.42 -10.40
CA MET A 78 14.37 15.63 -9.66
C MET A 78 14.23 14.15 -10.03
N ILE A 79 15.18 13.66 -10.83
CA ILE A 79 15.20 12.29 -11.33
C ILE A 79 15.81 11.40 -10.28
N VAL A 80 14.95 10.80 -9.47
CA VAL A 80 15.35 9.90 -8.39
C VAL A 80 14.70 8.54 -8.63
N SER A 81 15.54 7.50 -8.62
CA SER A 81 15.08 6.12 -8.76
C SER A 81 14.46 5.62 -7.46
N LYS A 82 13.67 4.54 -7.57
CA LYS A 82 13.10 3.82 -6.43
C LYS A 82 14.16 3.40 -5.38
N LYS A 83 15.35 3.00 -5.85
CA LYS A 83 16.46 2.58 -4.98
C LYS A 83 17.00 3.76 -4.16
N GLU A 84 17.11 4.91 -4.80
CA GLU A 84 17.66 6.11 -4.18
C GLU A 84 16.68 6.70 -3.18
N ILE A 85 15.39 6.83 -3.52
CA ILE A 85 14.42 7.37 -2.59
C ILE A 85 14.26 6.50 -1.32
N ALA A 86 14.33 5.16 -1.46
CA ALA A 86 14.35 4.26 -0.32
C ALA A 86 15.57 4.54 0.60
N ARG A 87 16.73 4.81 0.01
CA ARG A 87 17.95 5.18 0.74
C ARG A 87 17.80 6.55 1.43
N MET A 88 17.24 7.54 0.74
CA MET A 88 17.01 8.89 1.29
C MET A 88 16.05 8.86 2.49
N LEU A 89 14.99 8.05 2.40
CA LEU A 89 14.01 7.84 3.47
C LEU A 89 14.54 6.96 4.61
N LYS A 90 15.70 6.30 4.42
CA LYS A 90 16.26 5.24 5.29
C LYS A 90 15.27 4.09 5.54
N ILE A 91 14.62 3.63 4.49
CA ILE A 91 13.70 2.48 4.52
C ILE A 91 14.15 1.39 3.55
N SER A 92 13.66 0.16 3.77
CA SER A 92 13.88 -0.93 2.81
C SER A 92 13.01 -0.76 1.57
N ARG A 93 13.46 -1.28 0.42
CA ARG A 93 12.64 -1.27 -0.82
C ARG A 93 11.27 -1.94 -0.65
N PRO A 94 11.13 -3.08 0.06
CA PRO A 94 9.82 -3.66 0.35
C PRO A 94 8.91 -2.73 1.15
N THR A 95 9.47 -1.91 2.04
CA THR A 95 8.70 -0.90 2.78
C THR A 95 8.18 0.18 1.83
N LEU A 96 9.01 0.64 0.90
CA LEU A 96 8.59 1.59 -0.13
C LEU A 96 7.54 1.00 -1.07
N ASP A 97 7.67 -0.27 -1.46
CA ASP A 97 6.65 -0.99 -2.26
C ASP A 97 5.30 -1.05 -1.55
N LYS A 98 5.33 -1.35 -0.25
CA LYS A 98 4.14 -1.28 0.58
C LYS A 98 3.57 0.15 0.55
N TRP A 99 4.39 1.19 0.65
CA TRP A 99 3.89 2.56 0.62
C TRP A 99 3.26 2.95 -0.72
N ILE A 100 3.77 2.42 -1.84
CA ILE A 100 3.19 2.62 -3.16
C ILE A 100 1.83 1.90 -3.24
N ARG A 101 1.77 0.63 -2.83
CA ARG A 101 0.55 -0.18 -2.86
C ARG A 101 -0.56 0.36 -1.96
N GLU A 102 -0.19 0.92 -0.81
CA GLU A 102 -1.14 1.55 0.14
C GLU A 102 -1.37 3.04 -0.19
N GLU A 103 -0.94 3.51 -1.37
CA GLU A 103 -1.15 4.88 -1.89
C GLU A 103 -0.66 6.00 -0.93
N PHE A 104 0.41 5.72 -0.20
CA PHE A 104 1.13 6.71 0.59
C PHE A 104 2.11 7.52 -0.24
N VAL A 105 2.69 6.88 -1.25
CA VAL A 105 3.64 7.49 -2.18
C VAL A 105 3.21 7.14 -3.59
N THR A 106 3.16 8.13 -4.47
CA THR A 106 2.78 7.93 -5.87
C THR A 106 4.00 8.13 -6.76
N PRO A 107 4.43 7.12 -7.53
CA PRO A 107 5.45 7.31 -8.56
C PRO A 107 4.95 8.25 -9.65
N VAL A 108 5.86 8.97 -10.28
CA VAL A 108 5.55 9.91 -11.37
C VAL A 108 6.23 9.42 -12.65
N GLN A 109 5.53 9.47 -13.77
CA GLN A 109 6.16 9.29 -15.07
C GLN A 109 6.92 10.56 -15.41
N SER A 110 8.22 10.45 -15.69
CA SER A 110 9.03 11.61 -16.06
C SER A 110 8.55 12.17 -17.39
N SER A 111 8.39 13.50 -17.46
CA SER A 111 8.11 14.19 -18.72
C SER A 111 9.36 14.28 -19.62
N VAL A 112 10.54 14.20 -19.00
CA VAL A 112 11.85 14.34 -19.67
C VAL A 112 12.38 12.99 -20.15
N LEU A 113 12.28 11.95 -19.32
CA LEU A 113 12.68 10.60 -19.67
C LEU A 113 11.45 9.78 -20.06
N LYS A 114 11.18 9.68 -21.37
CA LYS A 114 10.02 8.96 -21.91
C LYS A 114 9.90 7.55 -21.30
N GLY A 115 8.79 7.31 -20.60
CA GLY A 115 8.47 6.01 -20.00
C GLY A 115 9.20 5.69 -18.69
N ALA A 116 10.07 6.57 -18.19
CA ALA A 116 10.77 6.35 -16.92
C ALA A 116 9.89 6.72 -15.73
N ILE A 117 9.86 5.85 -14.72
CA ILE A 117 9.21 6.13 -13.45
C ILE A 117 10.23 6.76 -12.49
N ILE A 118 9.91 7.95 -11.99
CA ILE A 118 10.72 8.73 -11.06
C ILE A 118 10.00 8.94 -9.73
N PHE A 119 10.78 9.28 -8.71
CA PHE A 119 10.34 9.49 -7.34
C PHE A 119 10.82 10.86 -6.82
N PRO A 120 10.19 11.97 -7.25
CA PRO A 120 10.65 13.31 -6.89
C PRO A 120 10.61 13.53 -5.36
N PRO A 121 11.75 13.82 -4.69
CA PRO A 121 11.83 13.95 -3.24
C PRO A 121 10.87 14.99 -2.65
N ASP A 122 10.70 16.14 -3.31
CA ASP A 122 9.82 17.21 -2.83
C ASP A 122 8.34 16.81 -2.85
N GLN A 123 7.92 16.11 -3.92
CA GLN A 123 6.54 15.62 -4.04
C GLN A 123 6.25 14.54 -3.01
N ILE A 124 7.20 13.62 -2.80
CA ILE A 124 7.09 12.57 -1.79
C ILE A 124 7.04 13.16 -0.39
N LEU A 125 7.85 14.18 -0.12
CA LEU A 125 7.82 14.91 1.14
C LEU A 125 6.43 15.52 1.40
N LYS A 126 5.83 16.16 0.41
CA LYS A 126 4.47 16.73 0.51
C LYS A 126 3.41 15.64 0.72
N GLN A 127 3.50 14.52 0.01
CA GLN A 127 2.59 13.37 0.17
C GLN A 127 2.65 12.81 1.60
N LEU A 128 3.86 12.60 2.14
CA LEU A 128 4.04 12.10 3.51
C LEU A 128 3.53 13.10 4.57
N GLN A 129 3.76 14.41 4.38
CA GLN A 129 3.22 15.44 5.27
C GLN A 129 1.69 15.50 5.27
N ASN A 130 1.06 15.38 4.10
CA ASN A 130 -0.40 15.32 3.98
C ASN A 130 -0.98 14.09 4.69
N LYS A 131 -0.31 12.93 4.60
CA LYS A 131 -0.72 11.71 5.31
C LYS A 131 -0.51 11.81 6.82
N LYS A 132 0.45 12.62 7.28
CA LYS A 132 0.62 12.97 8.71
C LYS A 132 -0.52 13.85 9.21
N SER A 133 -0.96 14.84 8.42
CA SER A 133 -2.03 15.79 8.80
C SER A 133 -3.43 15.17 8.86
N LYS A 134 -3.68 14.08 8.12
CA LYS A 134 -4.96 13.35 8.12
C LYS A 134 -5.09 12.33 9.25
N LYS A 135 -4.25 12.41 10.29
CA LYS A 135 -4.17 11.48 11.41
C LYS A 135 -4.86 12.06 12.63
#